data_AF-A0A7S0B3N1-F1
#
_entry.id   AF-A0A7S0B3N1-F1
#
_cell.length_a   1.000
_cell.length_b   1.000
_cell.length_c   1.000
_cell.angle_alpha   90.00
_cell.angle_beta   90.00
_cell.angle_gamma   90.00
#
_symmetry.space_group_name_H-M   'P 1'
#
loop_
_entity.id
_entity.type
_entity.pdbx_description
1 polymer ?
#
loop_
_entity_poly.entity_id
_entity_poly.type
_entity_poly.pdbx_seq_one_letter_code
_entity_poly.pdbx_strand_id
1 'polypeptide(L)'
;RTDCRPFAEGSQCLDEVVVLRPGEVVVYPDQEMKPYVGNGLNKPATITLYGCLPKAKGSWDRKAREKYRSRVKQMTEVKGAEFIEYDCDQGVWQFRVPHF
;
A
#
# COMPACT_ATOMS: atom_id res chain seq x y z
N ARG A 1 -15.46 9.17 9.76
CA ARG A 1 -15.19 9.32 8.31
C ARG A 1 -13.94 10.17 8.14
N THR A 2 -13.13 9.95 7.10
CA THR A 2 -11.99 10.84 6.80
C THR A 2 -12.48 12.15 6.25
N ASP A 3 -11.99 13.26 6.81
CA ASP A 3 -12.25 14.57 6.24
C ASP A 3 -11.34 14.77 5.03
N CYS A 4 -11.95 14.87 3.86
CA CYS A 4 -11.26 15.07 2.59
C CYS A 4 -11.48 16.48 2.02
N ARG A 5 -12.21 17.35 2.73
CA ARG A 5 -12.48 18.72 2.28
C ARG A 5 -11.21 19.51 1.94
N PRO A 6 -10.11 19.42 2.71
CA PRO A 6 -8.88 20.15 2.38
C PRO A 6 -8.34 19.86 0.97
N PHE A 7 -8.49 18.62 0.49
CA PHE A 7 -8.08 18.22 -0.85
C PHE A 7 -9.04 18.71 -1.94
N ALA A 8 -10.34 18.75 -1.64
CA ALA A 8 -11.37 19.21 -2.58
C ALA A 8 -11.39 20.74 -2.74
N GLU A 9 -11.08 21.46 -1.66
CA GLU A 9 -11.06 22.93 -1.62
C GLU A 9 -9.72 23.52 -2.08
N GLY A 10 -8.71 22.68 -2.34
CA GLY A 10 -7.39 23.11 -2.80
C GLY A 10 -6.47 23.64 -1.69
N SER A 11 -6.92 23.61 -0.43
CA SER A 11 -6.12 23.99 0.74
C SER A 11 -4.99 23.01 1.06
N GLN A 12 -5.04 21.79 0.51
CA GLN A 12 -3.98 20.79 0.60
C GLN A 12 -3.86 20.01 -0.71
N CYS A 13 -2.65 19.89 -1.24
CA CYS A 13 -2.38 19.10 -2.44
C CYS A 13 -2.26 17.61 -2.08
N LEU A 14 -3.00 16.74 -2.78
CA LEU A 14 -2.93 15.29 -2.52
C LEU A 14 -1.56 14.71 -2.91
N ASP A 15 -0.92 15.24 -3.96
CA ASP A 15 0.38 14.76 -4.46
C ASP A 15 1.53 15.05 -3.48
N GLU A 16 1.37 16.02 -2.59
CA GLU A 16 2.32 16.32 -1.50
C GLU A 16 2.14 15.38 -0.31
N VAL A 17 0.93 14.84 -0.14
CA VAL A 17 0.56 13.98 0.99
C VAL A 17 0.71 12.50 0.64
N VAL A 18 0.44 12.09 -0.59
CA VAL A 18 0.44 10.70 -1.02
C VAL A 18 1.38 10.53 -2.20
N VAL A 19 2.42 9.73 -2.01
CA VAL A 19 3.36 9.37 -3.06
C VAL A 19 3.15 7.91 -3.42
N LEU A 20 2.79 7.67 -4.68
CA LEU A 20 2.61 6.34 -5.25
C LEU A 20 3.75 6.02 -6.22
N ARG A 21 4.40 4.88 -6.02
CA ARG A 21 5.42 4.32 -6.91
C ARG A 21 5.15 2.84 -7.17
N PRO A 22 5.74 2.24 -8.21
CA PRO A 22 5.60 0.81 -8.45
C PRO A 22 6.01 -0.02 -7.22
N GLY A 23 5.02 -0.68 -6.58
CA GLY A 23 5.25 -1.47 -5.37
C GLY A 23 5.45 -0.69 -4.07
N GLU A 24 5.18 0.61 -4.06
CA GLU A 24 5.36 1.47 -2.87
C GLU A 24 4.26 2.53 -2.77
N VAL A 25 3.76 2.71 -1.55
CA VAL A 25 2.93 3.85 -1.16
C VAL A 25 3.57 4.50 0.06
N VAL A 26 3.69 5.82 0.03
CA VAL A 26 4.11 6.64 1.16
C VAL A 26 3.04 7.69 1.41
N VAL A 27 2.57 7.80 2.64
CA VAL A 27 1.60 8.81 3.06
C VAL A 27 2.28 9.68 4.11
N TYR A 28 2.22 11.00 3.92
CA TYR A 28 3.04 12.00 4.62
C TYR A 28 4.55 11.75 4.46
N PRO A 29 5.10 11.95 3.24
CA PRO A 29 6.55 11.84 3.02
C PRO A 29 7.33 12.84 3.91
N ASP A 30 6.77 14.03 4.12
CA ASP A 30 7.24 14.97 5.14
C ASP A 30 6.66 14.61 6.52
N GLN A 31 7.55 14.26 7.46
CA GLN A 31 7.15 13.88 8.82
C GLN A 31 6.66 15.07 9.64
N GLU A 32 7.04 16.31 9.32
CA GLU A 32 6.52 17.50 10.02
C GLU A 32 5.05 17.75 9.70
N MET A 33 4.59 17.34 8.52
CA MET A 33 3.20 17.40 8.10
C MET A 33 2.36 16.19 8.55
N LYS A 34 2.98 15.17 9.15
CA LYS A 34 2.30 13.93 9.52
C LYS A 34 1.42 14.16 10.76
N PRO A 35 0.09 14.05 10.65
CA PRO A 35 -0.80 14.27 11.78
C PRO A 35 -0.77 13.08 12.75
N TYR A 36 -1.26 13.27 13.96
CA TYR A 36 -1.44 12.18 14.93
C TYR A 36 -2.31 11.05 14.36
N VAL A 37 -2.04 9.82 14.80
CA VAL A 37 -2.82 8.63 14.43
C VAL A 37 -4.32 8.89 14.65
N GLY A 38 -5.13 8.56 13.65
CA GLY A 38 -6.57 8.80 13.58
C GLY A 38 -6.97 10.06 12.80
N ASN A 39 -6.06 11.01 12.60
CA ASN A 39 -6.32 12.29 11.94
C ASN A 39 -5.83 12.29 10.48
N GLY A 40 -6.36 13.20 9.66
CA GLY A 40 -5.98 13.33 8.25
C GLY A 40 -6.12 12.00 7.50
N LEU A 41 -5.07 11.54 6.82
CA LEU A 41 -4.95 10.21 6.23
C LEU A 41 -4.22 9.19 7.13
N ASN A 42 -3.65 9.62 8.25
CA ASN A 42 -2.86 8.77 9.15
C ASN A 42 -3.76 7.87 10.02
N LYS A 43 -4.44 6.89 9.40
CA LYS A 43 -5.44 6.04 10.05
C LYS A 43 -5.57 4.69 9.34
N PRO A 44 -6.43 3.77 9.82
CA PRO A 44 -6.59 2.47 9.19
C PRO A 44 -7.04 2.61 7.73
N ALA A 45 -6.35 1.91 6.82
CA ALA A 45 -6.63 1.95 5.40
C ALA A 45 -6.39 0.59 4.75
N THR A 46 -7.19 0.27 3.73
CA THR A 46 -6.91 -0.85 2.81
C THR A 46 -6.24 -0.28 1.58
N ILE A 47 -5.09 -0.83 1.23
CA ILE A 47 -4.25 -0.41 0.11
C ILE A 47 -4.29 -1.50 -0.94
N THR A 48 -4.46 -1.11 -2.19
CA THR A 48 -4.35 -2.00 -3.35
C THR A 48 -3.31 -1.42 -4.31
N LEU A 49 -2.19 -2.13 -4.47
CA LEU A 49 -1.14 -1.76 -5.42
C LEU A 49 -1.25 -2.63 -6.68
N TYR A 50 -1.28 -1.97 -7.83
CA TYR A 50 -1.36 -2.62 -9.14
C TYR A 50 0.03 -2.71 -9.79
N GLY A 51 0.22 -3.68 -10.70
CA GLY A 51 1.46 -3.82 -11.47
C GLY A 51 2.67 -4.32 -10.68
N CYS A 52 2.47 -4.87 -9.49
CA CYS A 52 3.50 -5.40 -8.60
C CYS A 52 3.90 -6.83 -9.01
N LEU A 53 4.30 -7.02 -10.27
CA LEU A 53 4.60 -8.35 -10.83
C LEU A 53 5.91 -8.94 -10.29
N PRO A 54 6.03 -10.27 -10.20
CA PRO A 54 7.29 -10.93 -9.88
C PRO A 54 8.37 -10.60 -10.92
N LYS A 55 9.60 -10.33 -10.47
CA LYS A 55 10.72 -9.98 -11.36
C LYS A 55 11.19 -11.13 -12.26
N ALA A 56 10.93 -12.39 -11.89
CA ALA A 56 11.42 -13.53 -12.64
C ALA A 56 10.59 -13.76 -13.91
N LYS A 57 11.24 -13.72 -15.07
CA LYS A 57 10.68 -14.12 -16.36
C LYS A 57 10.81 -15.63 -16.51
N GLY A 58 9.70 -16.36 -16.43
CA GLY A 58 9.67 -17.81 -16.57
C GLY A 58 8.28 -18.38 -16.34
N SER A 59 8.10 -19.68 -16.61
CA SER A 59 6.84 -20.37 -16.33
C SER A 59 6.61 -20.40 -14.81
N TRP A 60 5.57 -19.68 -14.37
CA TRP A 60 5.11 -19.72 -12.99
C TRP A 60 4.22 -20.94 -12.83
N ASP A 61 4.77 -22.05 -12.34
CA ASP A 61 3.93 -23.15 -11.89
C ASP A 61 3.15 -22.77 -10.62
N ARG A 62 2.16 -23.59 -10.25
CA ARG A 62 1.33 -23.34 -9.06
C ARG A 62 2.19 -23.16 -7.79
N LYS A 63 3.23 -23.97 -7.64
CA LYS A 63 4.11 -23.98 -6.46
C LYS A 63 4.94 -22.69 -6.37
N ALA A 64 5.44 -22.18 -7.49
CA ALA A 64 6.17 -20.93 -7.56
C ALA A 64 5.26 -19.73 -7.22
N ARG A 65 4.01 -19.72 -7.71
CA ARG A 65 3.00 -18.71 -7.35
C ARG A 65 2.71 -18.71 -5.86
N GLU A 66 2.43 -19.87 -5.28
CA GLU A 66 2.18 -20.03 -3.83
C GLU A 66 3.38 -19.55 -3.00
N LYS A 67 4.60 -19.92 -3.40
CA LYS A 67 5.83 -19.48 -2.73
C LYS A 67 6.02 -17.96 -2.82
N TYR A 68 5.72 -17.35 -3.96
CA TYR A 68 5.80 -15.90 -4.11
C TYR A 68 4.75 -15.18 -3.27
N ARG A 69 3.49 -15.63 -3.31
CA ARG A 69 2.41 -15.12 -2.46
C ARG A 69 2.79 -15.19 -0.97
N SER A 70 3.37 -16.31 -0.53
CA SER A 70 3.85 -16.46 0.86
C SER A 70 4.95 -15.47 1.22
N ARG A 71 5.88 -15.17 0.29
CA ARG A 71 6.90 -14.13 0.49
C ARG A 71 6.30 -12.74 0.60
N VAL A 72 5.35 -12.38 -0.29
CA VAL A 72 4.64 -11.10 -0.24
C VAL A 72 3.90 -10.96 1.09
N LYS A 73 3.19 -12.00 1.53
CA LYS A 73 2.55 -12.05 2.84
C LYS A 73 3.52 -11.77 3.97
N GLN A 74 4.63 -12.51 4.05
CA GLN A 74 5.64 -12.33 5.09
C GLN A 74 6.22 -10.90 5.09
N MET A 75 6.54 -10.35 3.91
CA MET A 75 7.06 -8.98 3.80
C MET A 75 6.04 -7.92 4.24
N THR A 76 4.76 -8.16 3.99
CA THR A 76 3.65 -7.30 4.44
C THR A 76 3.56 -7.29 5.96
N GLU A 77 3.52 -8.47 6.57
CA GLU A 77 3.36 -8.65 8.01
C GLU A 77 4.57 -8.15 8.81
N VAL A 78 5.79 -8.33 8.29
CA VAL A 78 7.02 -7.76 8.88
C VAL A 78 6.96 -6.23 8.95
N LYS A 79 6.24 -5.58 8.02
CA LYS A 79 6.04 -4.12 8.02
C LYS A 79 4.87 -3.66 8.90
N GLY A 80 4.28 -4.56 9.69
CA GLY A 80 3.15 -4.25 10.58
C GLY A 80 1.82 -4.09 9.84
N ALA A 81 1.74 -4.56 8.59
CA ALA A 81 0.52 -4.57 7.80
C ALA A 81 -0.15 -5.94 7.80
N GLU A 82 -1.47 -5.96 7.73
CA GLU A 82 -2.30 -7.14 7.59
C GLU A 82 -2.37 -7.52 6.11
N PHE A 83 -1.79 -8.67 5.74
CA PHE A 83 -1.90 -9.19 4.38
C PHE A 83 -3.34 -9.65 4.07
N ILE A 84 -3.90 -9.19 2.95
CA ILE A 84 -5.22 -9.63 2.48
C ILE A 84 -5.04 -10.62 1.32
N GLU A 85 -4.50 -10.15 0.19
CA GLU A 85 -4.36 -10.95 -1.01
C GLU A 85 -3.19 -10.50 -1.90
N TYR A 86 -2.70 -11.43 -2.73
CA TYR A 86 -1.81 -11.13 -3.83
C TYR A 86 -2.16 -12.01 -5.04
N ASP A 87 -2.53 -11.36 -6.15
CA ASP A 87 -2.72 -11.98 -7.45
C ASP A 87 -1.38 -11.99 -8.19
N CYS A 88 -0.83 -13.20 -8.43
CA CYS A 88 0.46 -13.37 -9.09
C CYS A 88 0.41 -13.10 -10.60
N ASP A 89 -0.76 -13.27 -11.23
CA ASP A 89 -0.91 -13.13 -12.68
C ASP A 89 -1.13 -11.66 -13.05
N GLN A 90 -1.86 -10.90 -12.22
CA GLN A 90 -2.09 -9.47 -12.42
C GLN A 90 -1.08 -8.58 -11.66
N GLY A 91 -0.37 -9.13 -10.67
CA GLY A 91 0.50 -8.34 -9.79
C GLY A 91 -0.29 -7.38 -8.92
N VAL A 92 -1.47 -7.79 -8.45
CA VAL A 92 -2.31 -6.97 -7.56
C VAL A 92 -2.04 -7.37 -6.13
N TRP A 93 -1.56 -6.43 -5.32
CA TRP A 93 -1.24 -6.64 -3.91
C TRP A 93 -2.19 -5.83 -3.03
N GLN A 94 -2.98 -6.52 -2.21
CA GLN A 94 -3.91 -5.91 -1.26
C GLN A 94 -3.50 -6.20 0.18
N PHE A 95 -3.45 -5.15 1.00
CA PHE A 95 -3.13 -5.25 2.42
C PHE A 95 -3.77 -4.10 3.20
N ARG A 96 -3.85 -4.25 4.51
CA ARG A 96 -4.41 -3.26 5.42
C ARG A 96 -3.36 -2.78 6.41
N VAL A 97 -3.32 -1.48 6.65
CA VAL A 97 -2.45 -0.87 7.65
C VAL A 97 -3.30 -0.31 8.79
N PRO A 98 -2.80 -0.31 10.04
CA PRO A 98 -3.49 0.34 11.16
C PRO A 98 -3.41 1.87 11.08
N HIS A 99 -2.34 2.40 10.49
CA HIS A 99 -2.08 3.81 10.22
C HIS A 99 -0.83 3.93 9.31
N PHE A 100 -0.40 5.15 8.98
CA PHE A 100 0.77 5.41 8.15
C PHE A 100 1.93 5.99 8.94
#